data_AF-A0A954XFZ9-F1
#
_entry.id   AF-A0A954XFZ9-F1
#
_cell.length_a   1.000
_cell.length_b   1.000
_cell.length_c   1.000
_cell.angle_alpha   90.00
_cell.angle_beta   90.00
_cell.angle_gamma   90.00
#
_symmetry.space_group_name_H-M   'P 1'
#
loop_
_entity.id
_entity.type
_entity.pdbx_description
1 polymer ?
#
loop_
_entity_poly.entity_id
_entity_poly.type
_entity_poly.pdbx_seq_one_letter_code
_entity_poly.pdbx_strand_id
1 'polypeptide(L)'
;GNVREYVGGYDDWQRQRTQLLAATASRDKGKSTEKSSGSNAAAPSAKPAAPTAKRKLTYKEQQELARLPDDIERLEADIAGLHQAMADPFFYKQPGELVAQEQRRLKDLESQLSTAYTRWEELESV
;
A
#
# COMPACT_ATOMS: atom_id res chain seq x y z
N GLY A 1 -23.81 20.18 16.44
CA GLY A 1 -23.27 18.99 15.77
C GLY A 1 -22.20 19.47 14.83
N ASN A 2 -20.95 19.12 15.08
CA ASN A 2 -19.83 19.63 14.28
C ASN A 2 -19.42 18.55 13.29
N VAL A 3 -19.91 18.67 12.05
CA VAL A 3 -19.30 18.00 10.90
C VAL A 3 -18.11 18.84 10.51
N ARG A 4 -16.90 18.29 10.63
CA ARG A 4 -15.67 18.92 10.11
C ARG A 4 -15.58 18.56 8.63
N GLU A 5 -15.90 19.51 7.76
CA GLU A 5 -15.55 19.43 6.35
C GLU A 5 -14.03 19.30 6.24
N TYR A 6 -13.57 18.18 5.67
CA TYR A 6 -12.17 17.98 5.34
C TYR A 6 -12.00 18.29 3.85
N VAL A 7 -11.91 19.58 3.53
CA VAL A 7 -11.40 20.04 2.23
C VAL A 7 -9.93 20.39 2.42
N GLY A 8 -9.13 19.36 2.70
CA GLY A 8 -7.67 19.44 2.61
C GLY A 8 -7.28 19.03 1.21
N GLY A 9 -7.18 20.02 0.32
CA GLY A 9 -6.89 19.81 -1.10
C GLY A 9 -5.55 19.11 -1.33
N TYR A 10 -5.53 18.27 -2.36
CA TYR A 10 -4.41 17.69 -3.12
C TYR A 10 -3.00 18.33 -2.95
N ASP A 11 -2.91 19.66 -2.81
CA ASP A 11 -1.67 20.42 -2.58
C ASP A 11 -1.00 20.19 -1.20
N ASP A 12 -1.76 19.90 -0.14
CA ASP A 12 -1.20 19.77 1.22
C ASP A 12 -0.51 18.40 1.40
N TRP A 13 -1.03 17.35 0.76
CA TRP A 13 -0.46 16.00 0.80
C TRP A 13 0.85 15.89 0.02
N GLN A 14 0.97 16.57 -1.13
CA GLN A 14 2.21 16.64 -1.91
C GLN A 14 3.36 17.26 -1.10
N ARG A 15 3.09 18.27 -0.26
CA ARG A 15 4.08 18.91 0.62
C ARG A 15 4.53 17.99 1.75
N GLN A 16 3.65 17.11 2.23
CA GLN A 16 3.98 16.14 3.27
C GLN A 16 4.85 14.99 2.71
N ARG A 17 4.61 14.57 1.46
CA ARG A 17 5.42 13.55 0.75
C ARG A 17 6.87 13.98 0.53
N THR A 18 7.11 15.24 0.15
CA THR A 18 8.48 15.76 -0.02
C THR A 18 9.26 15.71 1.30
N GLN A 19 8.60 15.97 2.43
CA GLN A 19 9.23 15.95 3.75
C GLN A 19 9.57 14.53 4.22
N LEU A 20 8.71 13.54 3.94
CA LEU A 20 8.98 12.13 4.28
C LEU A 20 10.11 11.52 3.44
N LEU A 21 10.17 11.82 2.15
CA LEU A 21 11.28 11.40 1.26
C LEU A 21 12.62 12.06 1.64
N ALA A 22 12.60 13.31 2.11
CA ALA A 22 13.80 13.99 2.60
C ALA A 22 14.31 13.40 3.94
N ALA A 23 13.40 12.93 4.80
CA ALA A 23 13.75 12.31 6.07
C ALA A 23 14.37 10.91 5.91
N THR A 24 13.99 10.15 4.88
CA THR A 24 14.58 8.83 4.60
C THR A 24 15.93 8.93 3.89
N ALA A 25 16.13 9.93 3.02
CA ALA A 25 17.42 10.18 2.36
C ALA A 25 18.54 10.60 3.34
N SER A 26 18.19 11.15 4.51
CA SER A 26 19.17 11.59 5.51
C SER A 26 19.67 10.47 6.44
N ARG A 27 19.10 9.26 6.35
CA ARG A 27 19.41 8.15 7.27
C ARG A 27 20.44 7.13 6.74
N ASP A 28 20.88 7.28 5.49
CA ASP A 28 21.79 6.32 4.84
C ASP A 28 23.29 6.71 4.93
N LYS A 29 23.61 7.90 5.47
CA LYS A 29 25.00 8.37 5.54
C LYS A 29 25.60 8.23 6.93
N GLY A 30 25.80 7.00 7.38
CA GLY A 30 26.63 6.76 8.57
C GLY A 30 26.59 5.36 9.16
N LYS A 31 27.31 4.41 8.55
CA LYS A 31 28.26 3.56 9.29
C LYS A 31 29.08 2.68 8.35
N SER A 32 30.32 3.11 8.14
CA SER A 32 31.43 2.24 7.72
C SER A 32 32.03 1.52 8.94
N THR A 33 32.91 0.55 8.67
CA THR A 33 33.76 -0.25 9.60
C THR A 33 33.01 -1.26 10.49
N GLU A 34 33.39 -2.54 10.61
CA GLU A 34 34.73 -3.13 10.53
C GLU A 34 34.69 -4.66 10.31
N LYS A 35 35.79 -5.13 9.73
CA LYS A 35 36.19 -6.51 9.43
C LYS A 35 36.65 -7.21 10.72
N SER A 36 36.34 -8.48 10.93
CA SER A 36 37.28 -9.43 11.58
C SER A 36 36.92 -10.90 11.43
N SER A 37 38.00 -11.65 11.22
CA SER A 37 38.17 -13.09 11.07
C SER A 37 37.84 -13.88 12.33
N GLY A 38 37.53 -15.18 12.19
CA GLY A 38 37.46 -16.10 13.32
C GLY A 38 36.94 -17.49 12.97
N SER A 39 37.82 -18.37 12.48
CA SER A 39 37.64 -19.82 12.40
C SER A 39 37.64 -20.44 13.81
N ASN A 40 36.66 -21.28 14.17
CA ASN A 40 36.94 -22.55 14.86
C ASN A 40 35.74 -23.52 14.87
N ALA A 41 36.05 -24.80 14.91
CA ALA A 41 35.18 -25.96 14.77
C ALA A 41 34.51 -26.43 16.09
N ALA A 42 33.52 -27.32 15.90
CA ALA A 42 33.03 -28.38 16.80
C ALA A 42 32.00 -28.04 17.92
N ALA A 43 30.74 -28.47 17.69
CA ALA A 43 29.94 -29.41 18.53
C ALA A 43 28.41 -29.16 18.33
N PRO A 44 27.56 -30.19 18.19
CA PRO A 44 26.13 -30.00 17.97
C PRO A 44 25.42 -29.85 19.31
N SER A 45 25.30 -28.62 19.79
CA SER A 45 24.41 -28.28 20.91
C SER A 45 23.12 -27.72 20.35
N ALA A 46 22.00 -28.35 20.73
CA ALA A 46 20.65 -27.97 20.38
C ALA A 46 20.45 -26.45 20.54
N LYS A 47 20.30 -25.75 19.41
CA LYS A 47 19.97 -24.32 19.39
C LYS A 47 18.53 -24.16 19.86
N PRO A 48 18.25 -23.31 20.87
CA PRO A 48 16.91 -22.76 21.01
C PRO A 48 16.61 -21.99 19.71
N ALA A 49 15.42 -22.22 19.16
CA ALA A 49 14.95 -21.59 17.92
C ALA A 49 15.27 -20.09 17.99
N ALA A 50 16.15 -19.65 17.09
CA ALA A 50 16.55 -18.25 17.00
C ALA A 50 15.28 -17.39 16.87
N PRO A 51 15.25 -16.20 17.51
CA PRO A 51 14.15 -15.28 17.29
C PRO A 51 14.04 -15.06 15.79
N THR A 52 12.84 -15.28 15.25
CA THR A 52 12.49 -15.08 13.85
C THR A 52 13.03 -13.72 13.43
N ALA A 53 14.17 -13.72 12.72
CA ALA A 53 14.76 -12.50 12.23
C ALA A 53 13.72 -11.84 11.34
N LYS A 54 13.21 -10.66 11.73
CA LYS A 54 12.22 -9.91 10.95
C LYS A 54 12.74 -9.83 9.52
N ARG A 55 11.97 -10.42 8.60
CA ARG A 55 12.34 -10.46 7.18
C ARG A 55 12.46 -9.01 6.72
N LYS A 56 13.55 -8.65 6.06
CA LYS A 56 13.62 -7.33 5.42
C LYS A 56 12.86 -7.37 4.10
N LEU A 57 12.06 -6.33 3.83
CA LEU A 57 11.48 -6.11 2.51
C LEU A 57 12.57 -6.09 1.44
N THR A 58 12.34 -6.80 0.35
CA THR A 58 13.19 -6.73 -0.84
C THR A 58 12.99 -5.41 -1.57
N TYR A 59 13.94 -5.01 -2.44
CA TYR A 59 13.83 -3.76 -3.22
C TYR A 59 12.52 -3.68 -4.03
N LYS A 60 12.08 -4.81 -4.59
CA LYS A 60 10.81 -4.88 -5.34
C LYS A 60 9.61 -4.63 -4.45
N GLU A 61 9.60 -5.22 -3.26
CA GLU A 61 8.52 -5.04 -2.27
C GLU A 61 8.49 -3.63 -1.70
N GLN A 62 9.65 -2.98 -1.50
CA GLN A 62 9.70 -1.57 -1.09
C GLN A 62 9.13 -0.65 -2.17
N GLN A 63 9.41 -0.94 -3.45
CA GLN A 63 8.83 -0.18 -4.56
C GLN A 63 7.33 -0.44 -4.70
N GLU A 64 6.88 -1.67 -4.47
CA GLU A 64 5.47 -2.03 -4.44
C GLU A 64 4.73 -1.29 -3.31
N LEU A 65 5.26 -1.34 -2.09
CA LEU A 65 4.72 -0.63 -0.93
C LEU A 65 4.59 0.88 -1.19
N ALA A 66 5.58 1.47 -1.88
CA ALA A 66 5.55 2.89 -2.23
C ALA A 66 4.51 3.25 -3.31
N ARG A 67 4.01 2.28 -4.09
CA ARG A 67 3.01 2.48 -5.16
C ARG A 67 1.59 2.16 -4.71
N LEU A 68 1.44 1.22 -3.77
CA LEU A 68 0.13 0.77 -3.30
C LEU A 68 -0.80 1.90 -2.84
N PRO A 69 -0.36 2.94 -2.10
CA PRO A 69 -1.22 4.06 -1.76
C PRO A 69 -1.83 4.77 -2.98
N ASP A 70 -1.01 5.08 -3.99
CA ASP A 70 -1.49 5.73 -5.22
C ASP A 70 -2.47 4.83 -5.99
N ASP A 71 -2.21 3.51 -6.02
CA ASP A 71 -3.09 2.54 -6.67
C ASP A 71 -4.43 2.38 -5.91
N ILE A 72 -4.40 2.37 -4.57
CA ILE A 72 -5.59 2.35 -3.71
C ILE A 72 -6.44 3.59 -3.96
N GLU A 73 -5.85 4.79 -3.94
CA GLU A 73 -6.56 6.05 -4.19
C GLU A 73 -7.23 6.06 -5.58
N ARG A 74 -6.55 5.56 -6.61
CA ARG A 74 -7.14 5.43 -7.96
C ARG A 74 -8.33 4.49 -7.95
N LEU A 75 -8.20 3.32 -7.32
CA LEU A 75 -9.29 2.34 -7.24
C LEU A 75 -10.50 2.90 -6.49
N GLU A 76 -10.27 3.63 -5.39
CA GLU A 76 -11.33 4.31 -4.64
C GLU A 76 -12.03 5.39 -5.48
N ALA A 77 -11.28 6.19 -6.23
CA ALA A 77 -11.84 7.20 -7.12
C ALA A 77 -12.69 6.57 -8.25
N ASP A 78 -12.23 5.48 -8.84
CA ASP A 78 -12.96 4.74 -9.87
C ASP A 78 -14.27 4.14 -9.32
N ILE A 79 -14.22 3.54 -8.13
CA ILE A 79 -15.41 3.02 -7.42
C ILE A 79 -16.39 4.15 -7.12
N ALA A 80 -15.92 5.28 -6.58
CA ALA A 80 -16.75 6.44 -6.28
C ALA A 80 -17.42 7.00 -7.54
N GLY A 81 -16.69 7.09 -8.65
CA GLY A 81 -17.22 7.52 -9.95
C GLY A 81 -18.32 6.58 -10.47
N LEU A 82 -18.13 5.26 -10.36
CA LEU A 82 -19.16 4.29 -10.71
C LEU A 82 -20.38 4.39 -9.81
N HIS A 83 -20.21 4.54 -8.50
CA HIS A 83 -21.34 4.74 -7.59
C HIS A 83 -22.13 6.01 -7.91
N GLN A 84 -21.45 7.10 -8.25
CA GLN A 84 -22.12 8.33 -8.68
C GLN A 84 -22.90 8.12 -9.99
N ALA A 85 -22.33 7.43 -10.97
CA ALA A 85 -23.02 7.10 -12.21
C ALA A 85 -24.25 6.22 -11.96
N MET A 86 -24.15 5.24 -11.06
CA MET A 86 -25.24 4.33 -10.68
C MET A 86 -26.32 5.01 -9.84
N ALA A 87 -26.02 6.12 -9.17
CA ALA A 87 -27.00 6.92 -8.43
C ALA A 87 -27.95 7.68 -9.36
N ASP A 88 -27.62 7.83 -10.65
CA ASP A 88 -28.50 8.44 -11.64
C ASP A 88 -29.69 7.51 -11.97
N PRO A 89 -30.95 7.95 -11.81
CA PRO A 89 -32.13 7.16 -12.19
C PRO A 89 -32.18 6.75 -13.66
N PHE A 90 -31.48 7.45 -14.56
CA PHE A 90 -31.35 7.10 -15.97
C PHE A 90 -30.36 5.95 -16.21
N PHE A 91 -29.45 5.66 -15.28
CA PHE A 91 -28.51 4.54 -15.38
C PHE A 91 -29.25 3.21 -15.57
N TYR A 92 -30.26 2.95 -14.74
CA TYR A 92 -31.05 1.72 -14.83
C TYR A 92 -32.03 1.68 -16.01
N LYS A 93 -32.13 2.76 -16.80
CA LYS A 93 -32.88 2.77 -18.07
C LYS A 93 -32.02 2.33 -19.25
N GLN A 94 -30.71 2.17 -19.07
CA GLN A 94 -29.81 1.64 -20.09
C GLN A 94 -30.10 0.16 -20.36
N PRO A 95 -29.63 -0.38 -21.51
CA PRO A 95 -29.67 -1.82 -21.79
C PRO A 95 -29.14 -2.64 -20.62
N GLY A 96 -29.85 -3.72 -20.26
CA GLY A 96 -29.49 -4.55 -19.11
C GLY A 96 -28.08 -5.15 -19.18
N GLU A 97 -27.55 -5.40 -20.38
CA GLU A 97 -26.16 -5.83 -20.58
C GLU A 97 -25.14 -4.78 -20.13
N LEU A 98 -25.39 -3.48 -20.39
CA LEU A 98 -24.52 -2.40 -19.96
C LEU A 98 -24.57 -2.22 -18.44
N VAL A 99 -25.78 -2.24 -17.85
CA VAL A 99 -25.96 -2.19 -16.40
C VAL A 99 -25.24 -3.36 -15.73
N ALA A 100 -25.39 -4.57 -16.27
CA ALA A 100 -24.71 -5.76 -15.76
C ALA A 100 -23.18 -5.68 -15.92
N GLN A 101 -22.68 -5.08 -16.99
CA GLN A 101 -21.25 -4.86 -17.21
C GLN A 101 -20.67 -3.89 -16.17
N GLU A 102 -21.30 -2.74 -15.97
CA GLU A 102 -20.86 -1.75 -14.97
C GLU A 102 -20.94 -2.32 -13.54
N GLN A 103 -21.98 -3.10 -13.24
CA GLN A 103 -22.09 -3.78 -11.95
C GLN A 103 -20.98 -4.82 -11.73
N ARG A 104 -20.57 -5.55 -12.78
CA ARG A 104 -19.42 -6.46 -12.73
C ARG A 104 -18.13 -5.70 -12.54
N ARG A 105 -17.94 -4.58 -13.24
CA ARG A 105 -16.77 -3.70 -13.11
C ARG A 105 -16.64 -3.16 -11.69
N LEU A 106 -17.73 -2.70 -11.08
CA LEU A 106 -17.73 -2.24 -9.70
C LEU A 106 -17.23 -3.33 -8.74
N LYS A 107 -17.78 -4.55 -8.84
CA LYS A 107 -17.35 -5.68 -7.99
C LYS A 107 -15.89 -6.04 -8.17
N ASP A 108 -15.40 -5.99 -9.40
CA ASP A 108 -14.00 -6.27 -9.71
C ASP A 108 -13.07 -5.22 -9.08
N LEU A 109 -13.42 -3.93 -9.20
CA LEU A 109 -12.66 -2.84 -8.56
C LEU A 109 -12.68 -2.95 -7.03
N GLU A 110 -13.83 -3.24 -6.41
CA GLU A 110 -13.93 -3.47 -4.96
C GLU A 110 -13.03 -4.64 -4.51
N SER A 111 -13.00 -5.73 -5.29
CA SER A 111 -12.12 -6.87 -5.02
C SER A 111 -10.64 -6.50 -5.17
N GLN A 112 -10.28 -5.73 -6.19
CA GLN A 112 -8.92 -5.22 -6.38
C GLN A 112 -8.49 -4.30 -5.24
N LEU A 113 -9.38 -3.41 -4.79
CA LEU A 113 -9.14 -2.50 -3.67
C LEU A 113 -8.86 -3.27 -2.37
N SER A 114 -9.71 -4.26 -2.05
CA SER A 114 -9.51 -5.13 -0.89
C SER A 114 -8.18 -5.89 -0.94
N THR A 115 -7.83 -6.39 -2.14
CA THR A 115 -6.54 -7.07 -2.38
C THR A 115 -5.36 -6.13 -2.18
N ALA A 116 -5.45 -4.89 -2.68
CA ALA A 116 -4.41 -3.89 -2.54
C ALA A 116 -4.19 -3.49 -1.07
N TYR A 117 -5.27 -3.31 -0.30
CA TYR A 117 -5.18 -3.08 1.15
C TYR A 117 -4.53 -4.24 1.90
N THR A 118 -4.99 -5.47 1.63
CA THR A 118 -4.38 -6.68 2.23
C THR A 118 -2.89 -6.74 1.94
N ARG A 119 -2.50 -6.47 0.68
CA ARG A 119 -1.10 -6.47 0.26
C ARG A 119 -0.30 -5.36 0.94
N TRP A 120 -0.87 -4.18 1.11
CA TRP A 120 -0.24 -3.07 1.81
C TRP A 120 0.03 -3.41 3.28
N GLU A 121 -0.95 -3.98 3.98
CA GLU A 121 -0.80 -4.45 5.37
C GLU A 121 0.26 -5.55 5.51
N GLU A 122 0.26 -6.52 4.58
CA GLU A 122 1.28 -7.56 4.53
C GLU A 122 2.69 -6.97 4.40
N LEU A 123 2.87 -5.95 3.57
CA LEU A 123 4.17 -5.33 3.34
C LEU A 123 4.60 -4.39 4.48
N GLU A 124 3.68 -3.64 5.09
CA GLU A 124 3.95 -2.80 6.28
C GLU A 124 4.32 -3.64 7.52
N SER A 125 3.78 -4.87 7.63
CA SER A 125 4.03 -5.74 8.78
C SER A 125 5.35 -6.52 8.75
N VAL A 126 6.12 -6.40 7.65
CA VAL A 126 7.41 -7.09 7.41
C VAL A 126 8.58 -6.32 8.03
#